data_AF-A0A8S9GZU5-F1
#
_entry.id   AF-A0A8S9GZU5-F1
#
_cell.length_a   1.000
_cell.length_b   1.000
_cell.length_c   1.000
_cell.angle_alpha   90.00
_cell.angle_beta   90.00
_cell.angle_gamma   90.00
#
_symmetry.space_group_name_H-M   'P 1'
#
loop_
_entity.id
_entity.type
_entity.pdbx_description
1 polymer ?
#
loop_
_entity_poly.entity_id
_entity_poly.type
_entity_poly.pdbx_seq_one_letter_code
_entity_poly.pdbx_strand_id
1 'polypeptide(L)'
;MSAIVCGSKRSLFEDLSAASSSPPVSKKLRRFSSSSPPRFPSSSSLLLHHLAALFPDMDNHILQRAIEECGDDLDSAIRSLNQLRLESADKNSEESKVQGGSGKEEVLNLDGNEWVALFVREMMNASDMKDAKDRASRALQALEKSIYARAGSDAAMQSSLQQENSVLRQQLEAIVQENGLLKRAVVTQQKRQRETEDQSQELQRLRQMVTQYQEQLRTLEVNNYALTLHLKQAQQNNSSIPGRYNPDVF
;
A
#
# COMPACT_ATOMS: atom_id res chain seq x y z
N MET A 1 -24.58 -29.56 -22.18
CA MET A 1 -24.57 -30.46 -21.03
C MET A 1 -23.19 -30.42 -20.39
N SER A 2 -23.14 -30.06 -19.10
CA SER A 2 -22.08 -30.29 -18.08
C SER A 2 -20.65 -29.79 -18.38
N ALA A 3 -20.05 -28.78 -17.72
CA ALA A 3 -19.89 -28.40 -16.31
C ALA A 3 -18.56 -28.90 -15.68
N ILE A 4 -17.92 -27.99 -14.91
CA ILE A 4 -16.98 -28.20 -13.77
C ILE A 4 -15.50 -28.45 -14.13
N VAL A 5 -14.45 -27.92 -13.48
CA VAL A 5 -14.15 -26.85 -12.47
C VAL A 5 -12.61 -26.70 -12.45
N CYS A 6 -12.14 -25.53 -12.00
CA CYS A 6 -10.76 -25.11 -11.74
C CYS A 6 -9.97 -25.88 -10.64
N GLY A 7 -8.64 -25.63 -10.61
CA GLY A 7 -7.80 -25.62 -9.38
C GLY A 7 -6.73 -26.71 -9.37
N SER A 8 -5.42 -26.47 -9.49
CA SER A 8 -4.47 -25.59 -8.79
C SER A 8 -4.01 -26.10 -7.39
N LYS A 9 -2.84 -26.77 -7.42
CA LYS A 9 -1.67 -26.72 -6.51
C LYS A 9 -1.76 -27.16 -5.02
N ARG A 10 -0.67 -27.90 -4.66
CA ARG A 10 0.12 -28.01 -3.39
C ARG A 10 -0.28 -29.11 -2.38
N SER A 11 0.68 -29.97 -2.01
CA SER A 11 1.51 -29.87 -0.77
C SER A 11 1.82 -31.23 -0.07
N LEU A 12 3.05 -31.35 0.46
CA LEU A 12 3.53 -32.16 1.62
C LEU A 12 3.67 -33.68 1.46
N PHE A 13 4.57 -34.43 2.11
CA PHE A 13 5.89 -34.29 2.78
C PHE A 13 6.27 -35.73 3.22
N GLU A 14 7.58 -36.00 3.41
CA GLU A 14 8.18 -37.09 4.22
C GLU A 14 8.27 -38.53 3.65
N ASP A 15 9.50 -39.01 3.36
CA ASP A 15 10.17 -40.08 4.15
C ASP A 15 11.64 -40.37 3.73
N LEU A 16 12.55 -40.11 4.69
CA LEU A 16 13.77 -40.83 5.12
C LEU A 16 14.96 -41.19 4.17
N SER A 17 16.00 -40.36 4.36
CA SER A 17 17.45 -40.62 4.61
C SER A 17 18.08 -42.04 4.55
N ALA A 18 19.20 -42.13 3.80
CA ALA A 18 20.46 -42.87 4.09
C ALA A 18 21.51 -42.39 3.03
N ALA A 19 22.81 -42.13 3.22
CA ALA A 19 23.79 -42.27 4.31
C ALA A 19 25.05 -41.40 3.98
N SER A 20 26.05 -41.43 4.89
CA SER A 20 27.42 -40.81 4.89
C SER A 20 27.52 -39.46 5.65
N SER A 21 27.90 -39.43 6.94
CA SER A 21 29.26 -39.47 7.57
C SER A 21 30.12 -38.23 7.21
N SER A 22 30.57 -37.29 8.06
CA SER A 22 31.07 -37.26 9.46
C SER A 22 31.20 -35.76 9.97
N PRO A 23 31.83 -35.35 11.11
CA PRO A 23 31.12 -34.75 12.27
C PRO A 23 31.68 -33.33 12.69
N PRO A 24 31.51 -32.78 13.93
CA PRO A 24 30.94 -31.43 14.12
C PRO A 24 31.86 -30.39 14.83
N VAL A 25 31.56 -29.09 14.69
CA VAL A 25 32.11 -28.04 15.57
C VAL A 25 30.97 -27.33 16.31
N SER A 26 31.07 -27.40 17.63
CA SER A 26 30.13 -26.88 18.62
C SER A 26 30.10 -25.35 18.65
N LYS A 27 28.93 -24.71 18.58
CA LYS A 27 28.57 -23.54 19.41
C LYS A 27 27.09 -23.56 19.80
N LYS A 28 26.92 -23.48 21.11
CA LYS A 28 25.74 -23.58 21.96
C LYS A 28 24.84 -22.35 21.77
N LEU A 29 23.58 -22.50 21.36
CA LEU A 29 22.53 -21.54 21.71
C LEU A 29 21.20 -22.24 22.00
N ARG A 30 20.57 -21.75 23.06
CA ARG A 30 19.46 -22.31 23.82
C ARG A 30 18.19 -22.52 22.99
N ARG A 31 17.52 -23.65 23.21
CA ARG A 31 16.11 -23.87 22.86
C ARG A 31 15.21 -22.92 23.66
N PHE A 32 14.33 -22.20 22.98
CA PHE A 32 13.04 -21.79 23.53
C PHE A 32 11.94 -22.31 22.61
N SER A 33 11.18 -23.25 23.12
CA SER A 33 9.90 -23.68 22.57
C SER A 33 8.82 -22.77 23.13
N SER A 34 8.33 -21.82 22.33
CA SER A 34 6.94 -21.35 22.35
C SER A 34 6.72 -20.45 21.14
N SER A 35 6.19 -20.99 20.05
CA SER A 35 5.67 -20.16 18.98
C SER A 35 4.30 -20.69 18.60
N SER A 36 3.28 -20.11 19.23
CA SER A 36 1.99 -19.98 18.57
C SER A 36 2.21 -19.34 17.19
N PRO A 37 1.42 -19.70 16.17
CA PRO A 37 1.49 -19.03 14.88
C PRO A 37 1.25 -17.53 15.07
N PRO A 38 1.92 -16.64 14.32
CA PRO A 38 1.60 -15.22 14.39
C PRO A 38 0.15 -15.07 13.96
N ARG A 39 -0.73 -14.70 14.89
CA ARG A 39 -2.04 -14.16 14.53
C ARG A 39 -1.75 -12.89 13.77
N PHE A 40 -1.97 -12.91 12.46
CA PHE A 40 -2.13 -11.67 11.71
C PHE A 40 -3.18 -10.84 12.45
N PRO A 41 -2.91 -9.55 12.74
CA PRO A 41 -3.94 -8.68 13.27
C PRO A 41 -5.12 -8.74 12.30
N SER A 42 -6.32 -9.07 12.79
CA SER A 42 -7.54 -9.04 11.98
C SER A 42 -7.62 -7.70 11.27
N SER A 43 -7.98 -7.67 9.99
CA SER A 43 -8.04 -6.45 9.17
C SER A 43 -8.73 -5.28 9.87
N SER A 44 -9.76 -5.58 10.66
CA SER A 44 -10.55 -4.64 11.45
C SER A 44 -9.76 -3.92 12.56
N SER A 45 -8.69 -4.53 13.10
CA SER A 45 -7.83 -3.91 14.14
C SER A 45 -6.88 -2.85 13.57
N LEU A 46 -6.42 -3.02 12.33
CA LEU A 46 -5.62 -2.01 11.64
C LEU A 46 -6.47 -0.82 11.20
N LEU A 47 -7.71 -1.08 10.75
CA LEU A 47 -8.68 -0.04 10.41
C LEU A 47 -9.07 0.80 11.63
N LEU A 48 -9.27 0.17 12.79
CA LEU A 48 -9.57 0.86 14.04
C LEU A 48 -8.45 1.82 14.45
N HIS A 49 -7.19 1.39 14.37
CA HIS A 49 -6.05 2.25 14.65
C HIS A 49 -5.94 3.43 13.68
N HIS A 50 -6.27 3.22 12.41
CA HIS A 50 -6.26 4.29 11.41
C HIS A 50 -7.37 5.31 11.65
N LEU A 51 -8.59 4.87 11.94
CA LEU A 51 -9.70 5.77 12.26
C LEU A 51 -9.49 6.52 13.59
N ALA A 52 -8.89 5.88 14.59
CA ALA A 52 -8.55 6.54 15.86
C ALA A 52 -7.51 7.66 15.68
N ALA A 53 -6.61 7.54 14.70
CA ALA A 53 -5.67 8.60 14.35
C ALA A 53 -6.35 9.78 13.62
N LEU A 54 -7.39 9.51 12.82
CA LEU A 54 -8.16 10.53 12.10
C LEU A 54 -9.19 11.24 13.00
N PHE A 55 -9.66 10.56 14.06
CA PHE A 55 -10.66 11.09 14.99
C PHE A 55 -10.25 10.88 16.45
N PRO A 56 -9.31 11.69 16.98
CA PRO A 56 -8.80 11.53 18.35
C PRO A 56 -9.85 11.78 19.44
N ASP A 57 -10.86 12.60 19.13
CA ASP A 57 -11.91 13.00 20.09
C ASP A 57 -13.06 11.97 20.18
N MET A 58 -13.01 10.88 19.42
CA MET A 58 -14.15 9.97 19.23
C MET A 58 -13.91 8.62 19.90
N ASP A 59 -14.94 8.12 20.61
CA ASP A 59 -14.84 6.88 21.36
C ASP A 59 -14.56 5.66 20.46
N ASN A 60 -13.63 4.82 20.91
CA ASN A 60 -13.22 3.60 20.18
C ASN A 60 -14.39 2.63 19.89
N HIS A 61 -15.44 2.62 20.71
CA HIS A 61 -16.63 1.81 20.47
C HIS A 61 -17.49 2.32 19.29
N ILE A 62 -17.50 3.64 19.05
CA ILE A 62 -18.19 4.25 17.91
C ILE A 62 -17.41 3.94 16.62
N LEU A 63 -16.09 4.05 16.69
CA LEU A 63 -15.20 3.69 15.58
C LEU A 63 -15.34 2.21 15.19
N GLN A 64 -15.35 1.31 16.17
CA GLN A 64 -15.51 -0.12 15.93
C GLN A 64 -16.88 -0.45 15.32
N ARG A 65 -17.96 0.16 15.83
CA ARG A 65 -19.32 -0.02 15.27
C ARG A 65 -19.38 0.47 13.82
N ALA A 66 -18.77 1.61 13.50
CA ALA A 66 -18.74 2.12 12.14
C ALA A 66 -17.99 1.19 11.17
N ILE A 67 -16.90 0.54 11.62
CA ILE A 67 -16.18 -0.46 10.82
C ILE A 67 -17.03 -1.71 10.59
N GLU A 68 -17.75 -2.18 11.61
CA GLU A 68 -18.63 -3.35 11.53
C GLU A 68 -19.84 -3.09 10.61
N GLU A 69 -20.45 -1.90 10.68
CA GLU A 69 -21.59 -1.50 9.84
C GLU A 69 -21.19 -1.22 8.39
N CYS A 70 -19.96 -0.72 8.16
CA CYS A 70 -19.44 -0.42 6.83
C CYS A 70 -18.72 -1.60 6.17
N GLY A 71 -18.62 -2.75 6.83
CA GLY A 71 -18.07 -3.98 6.25
C GLY A 71 -16.59 -3.89 5.86
N ASP A 72 -15.74 -3.39 6.76
CA ASP A 72 -14.30 -3.17 6.54
C ASP A 72 -13.96 -2.16 5.39
N ASP A 73 -14.94 -1.40 4.87
CA ASP A 73 -14.70 -0.30 3.93
C ASP A 73 -14.38 1.02 4.66
N LEU A 74 -13.11 1.42 4.60
CA LEU A 74 -12.58 2.59 5.30
C LEU A 74 -13.26 3.90 4.85
N ASP A 75 -13.50 4.08 3.55
CA ASP A 75 -14.03 5.34 3.02
C ASP A 75 -15.49 5.56 3.45
N SER A 76 -16.26 4.48 3.51
CA SER A 76 -17.64 4.52 4.00
C SER A 76 -17.70 4.76 5.51
N ALA A 77 -16.79 4.17 6.29
CA ALA A 77 -16.67 4.44 7.73
C ALA A 77 -16.31 5.92 7.99
N ILE A 78 -15.34 6.49 7.26
CA ILE A 78 -14.96 7.91 7.38
C ILE A 78 -16.13 8.84 7.07
N ARG A 79 -16.92 8.55 6.02
CA ARG A 79 -18.12 9.35 5.68
C ARG A 79 -19.18 9.29 6.79
N SER A 80 -19.46 8.11 7.31
CA SER A 80 -20.45 7.91 8.39
C SER A 80 -20.05 8.65 9.67
N LEU A 81 -18.78 8.56 10.05
CA LEU A 81 -18.25 9.22 11.24
C LEU A 81 -18.23 10.75 11.14
N ASN A 82 -17.93 11.29 9.95
CA ASN A 82 -18.04 12.73 9.69
C ASN A 82 -19.50 13.23 9.76
N GLN A 83 -20.46 12.43 9.27
CA GLN A 83 -21.89 12.77 9.37
C GLN A 83 -22.32 12.86 10.84
N LEU A 84 -21.90 11.90 11.69
CA LEU A 84 -22.16 11.92 13.13
C LEU A 84 -21.57 13.14 13.83
N ARG A 85 -20.37 13.58 13.43
CA ARG A 85 -19.73 14.79 13.96
C ARG A 85 -20.51 16.06 13.59
N LEU A 86 -20.98 16.18 12.35
CA LEU A 86 -21.75 17.34 11.90
C LEU A 86 -23.11 17.43 12.62
N GLU A 87 -23.81 16.31 12.76
CA GLU A 87 -25.11 16.27 13.43
C GLU A 87 -25.02 16.52 14.95
N SER A 88 -23.85 16.27 15.56
CA SER A 88 -23.57 16.62 16.96
C SER A 88 -23.28 18.12 17.16
N ALA A 89 -22.77 18.81 16.15
CA ALA A 89 -22.50 20.24 16.20
C ALA A 89 -23.79 21.07 16.05
N ASP A 90 -24.74 20.61 15.24
CA ASP A 90 -26.02 21.30 15.00
C ASP A 90 -26.96 21.30 16.23
N LYS A 91 -26.76 20.40 17.19
CA LYS A 91 -27.59 20.32 18.41
C LYS A 91 -27.14 21.24 19.55
N ASN A 92 -26.03 21.97 19.39
CA ASN A 92 -25.48 22.86 20.42
C ASN A 92 -25.71 24.36 20.15
N SER A 93 -26.46 24.74 19.10
CA SER A 93 -26.59 26.13 18.66
C SER A 93 -27.91 26.85 19.05
N GLU A 94 -28.83 26.20 19.77
CA GLU A 94 -30.16 26.77 20.08
C GLU A 94 -30.42 26.91 21.58
N GLU A 95 -29.47 27.42 22.36
CA GLU A 95 -29.78 27.87 23.74
C GLU A 95 -28.72 28.84 24.28
N SER A 96 -28.85 30.13 23.97
CA SER A 96 -28.58 31.25 24.91
C SER A 96 -28.80 32.62 24.25
N LYS A 97 -29.97 33.22 24.51
CA LYS A 97 -30.22 34.65 24.29
C LYS A 97 -30.78 35.23 25.58
N VAL A 98 -30.00 35.99 26.34
CA VAL A 98 -30.43 37.28 26.92
C VAL A 98 -29.23 38.14 27.42
N GLN A 99 -29.30 39.43 27.06
CA GLN A 99 -28.98 40.62 27.88
C GLN A 99 -27.57 41.24 27.94
N GLY A 100 -27.50 42.51 27.51
CA GLY A 100 -27.03 43.61 28.37
C GLY A 100 -25.62 44.16 28.09
N GLY A 101 -25.56 45.41 27.64
CA GLY A 101 -24.34 46.07 27.15
C GLY A 101 -23.37 46.61 28.21
N SER A 102 -22.16 46.93 27.75
CA SER A 102 -21.26 47.95 28.29
C SER A 102 -20.05 48.05 27.36
N GLY A 103 -19.56 49.26 27.14
CA GLY A 103 -18.61 49.62 26.09
C GLY A 103 -17.32 48.80 26.07
N LYS A 104 -17.34 47.74 25.26
CA LYS A 104 -16.14 47.15 24.71
C LYS A 104 -15.98 47.74 23.32
N GLU A 105 -14.82 48.31 23.04
CA GLU A 105 -14.34 48.50 21.67
C GLU A 105 -14.27 47.12 21.02
N GLU A 106 -15.42 46.61 20.59
CA GLU A 106 -15.49 45.52 19.64
C GLU A 106 -14.96 46.08 18.34
N VAL A 107 -13.89 45.47 17.84
CA VAL A 107 -13.42 45.72 16.49
C VAL A 107 -14.53 45.23 15.56
N LEU A 108 -15.39 46.15 15.19
CA LEU A 108 -16.53 45.91 14.33
C LEU A 108 -16.01 45.54 12.94
N ASN A 109 -16.16 44.27 12.56
CA ASN A 109 -15.92 43.78 11.20
C ASN A 109 -17.03 44.23 10.26
N LEU A 110 -17.19 45.54 10.12
CA LEU A 110 -18.17 46.16 9.25
C LEU A 110 -17.59 46.38 7.85
N ASP A 111 -18.43 46.31 6.84
CA ASP A 111 -18.07 46.67 5.48
C ASP A 111 -18.01 48.20 5.30
N GLY A 112 -17.34 48.69 4.26
CA GLY A 112 -17.13 50.12 4.02
C GLY A 112 -18.44 50.92 4.00
N ASN A 113 -19.50 50.35 3.44
CA ASN A 113 -20.82 50.96 3.39
C ASN A 113 -21.49 51.07 4.78
N GLU A 114 -21.26 50.08 5.64
CA GLU A 114 -21.83 50.05 6.99
C GLU A 114 -21.11 51.04 7.90
N TRP A 115 -19.79 51.20 7.73
CA TRP A 115 -19.01 52.26 8.37
C TRP A 115 -19.49 53.65 7.98
N VAL A 116 -19.78 53.89 6.69
CA VAL A 116 -20.35 55.17 6.23
C VAL A 116 -21.73 55.41 6.85
N ALA A 117 -22.60 54.40 6.88
CA ALA A 117 -23.93 54.51 7.47
C ALA A 117 -23.88 54.77 8.99
N LEU A 118 -22.97 54.11 9.72
CA LEU A 118 -22.73 54.38 11.13
C LEU A 118 -22.21 55.80 11.37
N PHE A 119 -21.24 56.23 10.57
CA PHE A 119 -20.63 57.55 10.71
C PHE A 119 -21.67 58.67 10.51
N VAL A 120 -22.48 58.57 9.44
CA VAL A 120 -23.55 59.54 9.16
C VAL A 120 -24.61 59.51 10.27
N ARG A 121 -25.01 58.34 10.76
CA ARG A 121 -25.98 58.19 11.85
C ARG A 121 -25.48 58.81 13.16
N GLU A 122 -24.22 58.58 13.51
CA GLU A 122 -23.62 59.15 14.72
C GLU A 122 -23.53 60.68 14.65
N MET A 123 -23.20 61.25 13.49
CA MET A 123 -23.16 62.71 13.33
C MET A 123 -24.55 63.35 13.30
N MET A 124 -25.55 62.69 12.71
CA MET A 124 -26.94 63.19 12.71
C MET A 124 -27.57 63.23 14.12
N ASN A 125 -27.08 62.40 15.03
CA ASN A 125 -27.56 62.32 16.41
C ASN A 125 -26.79 63.23 17.39
N ALA A 126 -25.84 64.03 16.89
CA ALA A 126 -25.04 64.92 17.73
C ALA A 126 -25.87 66.12 18.24
N SER A 127 -25.71 66.46 19.52
CA SER A 127 -26.43 67.57 20.14
C SER A 127 -25.82 68.94 19.84
N ASP A 128 -24.52 69.00 19.54
CA ASP A 128 -23.82 70.21 19.11
C ASP A 128 -22.60 69.87 18.21
N MET A 129 -21.96 70.91 17.67
CA MET A 129 -20.79 70.76 16.80
C MET A 129 -19.58 70.13 17.51
N LYS A 130 -19.46 70.29 18.83
CA LYS A 130 -18.33 69.73 19.59
C LYS A 130 -18.55 68.23 19.82
N ASP A 131 -19.76 67.82 20.18
CA ASP A 131 -20.19 66.42 20.27
C ASP A 131 -20.05 65.71 18.92
N ALA A 132 -20.45 66.36 17.81
CA ALA A 132 -20.26 65.81 16.47
C ALA A 132 -18.78 65.54 16.15
N LYS A 133 -17.88 66.45 16.52
CA LYS A 133 -16.42 66.27 16.36
C LYS A 133 -15.87 65.14 17.24
N ASP A 134 -16.35 65.02 18.47
CA ASP A 134 -15.90 63.98 19.41
C ASP A 134 -16.44 62.60 19.02
N ARG A 135 -17.62 62.52 18.41
CA ARG A 135 -18.16 61.29 17.78
C ARG A 135 -17.39 60.91 16.53
N ALA A 136 -17.12 61.87 15.65
CA ALA A 136 -16.36 61.65 14.43
C ALA A 136 -14.94 61.14 14.73
N SER A 137 -14.27 61.71 15.74
CA SER A 137 -12.92 61.25 16.13
C SER A 137 -12.95 59.80 16.64
N ARG A 138 -13.92 59.44 17.49
CA ARG A 138 -14.10 58.06 17.96
C ARG A 138 -14.41 57.08 16.83
N ALA A 139 -15.30 57.45 15.90
CA ALA A 139 -15.65 56.60 14.77
C ALA A 139 -14.45 56.36 13.83
N LEU A 140 -13.65 57.39 13.56
CA LEU A 140 -12.44 57.26 12.74
C LEU A 140 -11.33 56.45 13.44
N GLN A 141 -11.14 56.63 14.75
CA GLN A 141 -10.20 55.79 15.52
C GLN A 141 -10.63 54.32 15.54
N ALA A 142 -11.93 54.05 15.66
CA ALA A 142 -12.46 52.69 15.59
C ALA A 142 -12.26 52.08 14.19
N LEU A 143 -12.47 52.87 13.13
CA LEU A 143 -12.20 52.47 11.75
C LEU A 143 -10.71 52.13 11.57
N GLU A 144 -9.80 52.98 12.02
CA GLU A 144 -8.35 52.76 11.95
C GLU A 144 -7.95 51.45 12.66
N LYS A 145 -8.44 51.22 13.89
CA LYS A 145 -8.23 49.96 14.62
C LYS A 145 -8.76 48.76 13.84
N SER A 146 -9.92 48.88 13.19
CA SER A 146 -10.50 47.80 12.37
C SER A 146 -9.69 47.50 11.11
N ILE A 147 -9.13 48.52 10.46
CA ILE A 147 -8.28 48.38 9.28
C ILE A 147 -6.97 47.67 9.66
N TYR A 148 -6.32 48.08 10.75
CA TYR A 148 -5.09 47.43 11.21
C TYR A 148 -5.32 45.97 11.64
N ALA A 149 -6.43 45.70 12.34
CA ALA A 149 -6.80 44.33 12.72
C ALA A 149 -7.04 43.45 11.49
N ARG A 150 -7.80 43.95 10.50
CA ARG A 150 -8.08 43.25 9.25
C ARG A 150 -6.81 43.02 8.43
N ALA A 151 -5.95 44.02 8.29
CA ALA A 151 -4.68 43.88 7.58
C ALA A 151 -3.76 42.84 8.24
N GLY A 152 -3.74 42.79 9.58
CA GLY A 152 -3.01 41.78 10.34
C GLY A 152 -3.56 40.36 10.15
N SER A 153 -4.89 40.18 10.19
CA SER A 153 -5.52 38.89 9.95
C SER A 153 -5.33 38.41 8.50
N ASP A 154 -5.45 39.32 7.54
CA ASP A 154 -5.27 39.01 6.11
C ASP A 154 -3.82 38.61 5.84
N ALA A 155 -2.84 39.31 6.42
CA ALA A 155 -1.43 38.95 6.30
C ALA A 155 -1.11 37.58 6.92
N ALA A 156 -1.68 37.28 8.10
CA ALA A 156 -1.52 35.99 8.76
C ALA A 156 -2.16 34.85 7.94
N MET A 157 -3.37 35.06 7.44
CA MET A 157 -4.07 34.11 6.56
C MET A 157 -3.28 33.89 5.27
N GLN A 158 -2.74 34.94 4.66
CA GLN A 158 -1.96 34.86 3.43
C GLN A 158 -0.65 34.11 3.64
N SER A 159 0.02 34.30 4.77
CA SER A 159 1.20 33.52 5.16
C SER A 159 0.87 32.03 5.35
N SER A 160 -0.23 31.72 6.02
CA SER A 160 -0.71 30.33 6.20
C SER A 160 -1.00 29.66 4.86
N LEU A 161 -1.72 30.34 3.97
CA LEU A 161 -2.03 29.83 2.62
C LEU A 161 -0.78 29.65 1.77
N GLN A 162 0.19 30.55 1.88
CA GLN A 162 1.49 30.40 1.20
C GLN A 162 2.27 29.20 1.72
N GLN A 163 2.27 28.99 3.04
CA GLN A 163 2.91 27.83 3.66
C GLN A 163 2.25 26.53 3.19
N GLU A 164 0.92 26.44 3.22
CA GLU A 164 0.17 25.28 2.74
C GLU A 164 0.47 24.98 1.26
N ASN A 165 0.43 26.00 0.40
CA ASN A 165 0.77 25.85 -1.02
C ASN A 165 2.21 25.36 -1.22
N SER A 166 3.16 25.81 -0.39
CA SER A 166 4.56 25.37 -0.48
C SER A 166 4.69 23.88 -0.12
N VAL A 167 3.98 23.43 0.92
CA VAL A 167 3.99 22.03 1.36
C VAL A 167 3.31 21.13 0.31
N LEU A 168 2.17 21.54 -0.23
CA LEU A 168 1.48 20.81 -1.29
C LEU A 168 2.34 20.64 -2.53
N ARG A 169 3.08 21.70 -2.93
CA ARG A 169 4.03 21.62 -4.04
C ARG A 169 5.16 20.63 -3.78
N GLN A 170 5.72 20.63 -2.58
CA GLN A 170 6.78 19.68 -2.20
C GLN A 170 6.29 18.24 -2.23
N GLN A 171 5.07 17.96 -1.74
CA GLN A 171 4.48 16.63 -1.81
C GLN A 171 4.25 16.18 -3.25
N LEU A 172 3.74 17.06 -4.11
CA LEU A 172 3.55 16.78 -5.53
C LEU A 172 4.87 16.42 -6.21
N GLU A 173 5.93 17.18 -5.95
CA GLU A 173 7.26 16.91 -6.49
C GLU A 173 7.80 15.55 -6.02
N ALA A 174 7.65 15.24 -4.72
CA ALA A 174 8.06 13.94 -4.17
C ALA A 174 7.33 12.77 -4.86
N ILE A 175 6.01 12.88 -5.03
CA ILE A 175 5.19 11.87 -5.72
C ILE A 175 5.65 11.69 -7.17
N VAL A 176 5.97 12.78 -7.88
CA VAL A 176 6.47 12.71 -9.26
C VAL A 176 7.82 11.98 -9.33
N GLN A 177 8.73 12.24 -8.39
CA GLN A 177 10.02 11.55 -8.32
C GLN A 177 9.85 10.06 -8.02
N GLU A 178 9.00 9.70 -7.06
CA GLU A 178 8.66 8.31 -6.75
C GLU A 178 8.03 7.59 -7.94
N ASN A 179 7.12 8.25 -8.67
CA ASN A 179 6.53 7.68 -9.87
C ASN A 179 7.59 7.38 -10.94
N GLY A 180 8.61 8.25 -11.06
CA GLY A 180 9.78 8.02 -11.90
C GLY A 180 10.60 6.80 -11.47
N LEU A 181 10.83 6.63 -10.17
CA LEU A 181 11.51 5.45 -9.61
C LEU A 181 10.71 4.17 -9.88
N LEU A 182 9.40 4.18 -9.64
CA LEU A 182 8.52 3.04 -9.89
C LEU A 182 8.51 2.64 -11.37
N LYS A 183 8.43 3.60 -12.30
CA LYS A 183 8.52 3.32 -13.74
C LYS A 183 9.83 2.62 -14.10
N ARG A 184 10.97 3.09 -13.56
CA ARG A 184 12.28 2.43 -13.77
C ARG A 184 12.28 1.02 -13.20
N ALA A 185 11.78 0.84 -11.97
CA ALA A 185 11.72 -0.46 -11.32
C ALA A 185 10.86 -1.46 -12.11
N VAL A 186 9.71 -1.03 -12.64
CA VAL A 186 8.84 -1.86 -13.48
C VAL A 186 9.54 -2.31 -14.75
N VAL A 187 10.21 -1.40 -15.46
CA VAL A 187 10.97 -1.74 -16.68
C VAL A 187 12.08 -2.75 -16.37
N THR A 188 12.84 -2.55 -15.28
CA THR A 188 13.86 -3.51 -14.84
C THR A 188 13.25 -4.86 -14.47
N GLN A 189 12.09 -4.86 -13.82
CA GLN A 189 11.38 -6.10 -13.46
C GLN A 189 10.92 -6.86 -14.70
N GLN A 190 10.33 -6.17 -15.68
CA GLN A 190 9.91 -6.77 -16.95
C GLN A 190 11.08 -7.36 -17.71
N LYS A 191 12.25 -6.69 -17.72
CA LYS A 191 13.47 -7.21 -18.35
C LYS A 191 13.91 -8.53 -17.69
N ARG A 192 14.01 -8.55 -16.35
CA ARG A 192 14.40 -9.76 -15.60
C ARG A 192 13.40 -10.91 -15.80
N GLN A 193 12.12 -10.59 -15.85
CA GLN A 193 11.08 -11.58 -16.10
C GLN A 193 11.25 -12.21 -17.49
N ARG A 194 11.47 -11.39 -18.52
CA ARG A 194 11.71 -11.87 -19.88
C ARG A 194 12.95 -12.75 -19.97
N GLU A 195 14.06 -12.35 -19.35
CA GLU A 195 15.28 -13.16 -19.29
C GLU A 195 15.05 -14.52 -18.62
N THR A 196 14.22 -14.57 -17.56
CA THR A 196 13.86 -15.82 -16.88
C THR A 196 12.97 -16.71 -17.77
N GLU A 197 12.02 -16.10 -18.49
CA GLU A 197 11.17 -16.80 -19.46
C GLU A 197 12.02 -17.40 -20.60
N ASP A 198 12.97 -16.64 -21.15
CA ASP A 198 13.88 -17.11 -22.20
C ASP A 198 14.75 -18.29 -21.70
N GLN A 199 15.34 -18.16 -20.51
CA GLN A 199 16.10 -19.25 -19.87
C GLN A 199 15.23 -20.49 -19.65
N SER A 200 13.97 -20.33 -19.25
CA SER A 200 13.06 -21.46 -19.05
C SER A 200 12.77 -22.21 -20.36
N GLN A 201 12.64 -21.50 -21.48
CA GLN A 201 12.44 -22.10 -22.80
C GLN A 201 13.70 -22.83 -23.27
N GLU A 202 14.88 -22.25 -23.06
CA GLU A 202 16.15 -22.90 -23.38
C GLU A 202 16.35 -24.18 -22.56
N LEU A 203 16.10 -24.12 -21.26
CA LEU A 203 16.13 -25.29 -20.38
C LEU A 203 15.16 -26.38 -20.84
N GLN A 204 13.96 -26.01 -21.29
CA GLN A 204 13.01 -26.97 -21.84
C GLN A 204 13.52 -27.62 -23.13
N ARG A 205 14.11 -26.85 -24.05
CA ARG A 205 14.73 -27.39 -25.26
C ARG A 205 15.88 -28.35 -24.95
N LEU A 206 16.76 -27.97 -24.02
CA LEU A 206 17.87 -28.83 -23.59
C LEU A 206 17.37 -30.13 -22.96
N ARG A 207 16.32 -30.06 -22.12
CA ARG A 207 15.70 -31.27 -21.56
C ARG A 207 15.18 -32.20 -22.65
N GLN A 208 14.51 -31.66 -23.67
CA GLN A 208 14.02 -32.46 -24.80
C GLN A 208 15.18 -33.15 -25.56
N MET A 209 16.26 -32.42 -25.81
CA MET A 209 17.46 -32.98 -26.46
C MET A 209 18.10 -34.08 -25.60
N VAL A 210 18.22 -33.88 -24.29
CA VAL A 210 18.71 -34.91 -23.35
C VAL A 210 17.84 -36.16 -23.39
N THR A 211 16.50 -36.01 -23.37
CA THR A 211 15.60 -37.16 -23.47
C THR A 211 15.77 -37.91 -24.79
N GLN A 212 15.95 -37.20 -25.91
CA GLN A 212 16.21 -37.83 -27.22
C GLN A 212 17.52 -38.63 -27.21
N TYR A 213 18.60 -38.06 -26.67
CA TYR A 213 19.88 -38.78 -26.58
C TYR A 213 19.81 -39.99 -25.63
N GLN A 214 19.07 -39.89 -24.53
CA GLN A 214 18.86 -41.03 -23.63
C GLN A 214 18.09 -42.18 -24.32
N GLU A 215 17.11 -41.87 -25.16
CA GLU A 215 16.37 -42.87 -25.94
C GLU A 215 17.25 -43.51 -27.03
N GLN A 216 18.08 -42.72 -27.70
CA GLN A 216 19.05 -43.24 -28.67
C GLN A 216 20.05 -44.18 -28.01
N LEU A 217 20.58 -43.80 -26.84
CA LEU A 217 21.50 -44.64 -26.06
C LEU A 217 20.84 -45.98 -25.70
N ARG A 218 19.62 -45.94 -25.15
CA ARG A 218 18.85 -47.15 -24.79
C ARG A 218 18.63 -48.06 -26.00
N THR A 219 18.33 -47.48 -27.16
CA THR A 219 18.14 -48.24 -28.41
C THR A 219 19.42 -48.92 -28.85
N LEU A 220 20.56 -48.21 -28.81
CA LEU A 220 21.86 -48.75 -29.16
C LEU A 220 22.30 -49.85 -28.19
N GLU A 221 22.05 -49.69 -26.89
CA GLU A 221 22.33 -50.69 -25.87
C GLU A 221 21.56 -52.00 -26.13
N VAL A 222 20.26 -51.91 -26.41
CA VAL A 222 19.42 -53.07 -26.75
C VAL A 222 19.90 -53.75 -28.04
N ASN A 223 20.22 -52.96 -29.07
CA ASN A 223 20.75 -53.51 -30.33
C ASN A 223 22.09 -54.22 -30.14
N ASN A 224 23.01 -53.64 -29.37
CA ASN A 224 24.31 -54.24 -29.09
C ASN A 224 24.16 -55.54 -28.29
N TYR A 225 23.26 -55.57 -27.31
CA TYR A 225 22.93 -56.78 -26.57
C TYR A 225 22.38 -57.89 -27.48
N ALA A 226 21.40 -57.56 -28.35
CA ALA A 226 20.84 -58.51 -29.31
C ALA A 226 21.91 -59.09 -30.24
N LEU A 227 22.77 -58.23 -30.80
CA LEU A 227 23.90 -58.65 -31.64
C LEU A 227 24.87 -59.57 -30.88
N THR A 228 25.21 -59.22 -29.65
CA THR A 228 26.09 -60.04 -28.79
C THR A 228 25.47 -61.41 -28.51
N LEU A 229 24.16 -61.47 -28.26
CA LEU A 229 23.43 -62.72 -28.03
C LEU A 229 23.41 -63.59 -29.29
N HIS A 230 23.10 -63.02 -30.45
CA HIS A 230 23.14 -63.73 -31.74
C HIS A 230 24.54 -64.24 -32.08
N LEU A 231 25.58 -63.46 -31.81
CA LEU A 231 26.97 -63.87 -32.04
C LEU A 231 27.33 -65.07 -31.16
N LYS A 232 26.99 -65.05 -29.87
CA LYS A 232 27.21 -66.19 -28.96
C LYS A 232 26.46 -67.44 -29.43
N GLN A 233 25.21 -67.29 -29.87
CA GLN A 233 24.41 -68.40 -30.38
C GLN A 233 25.03 -69.00 -31.66
N ALA A 234 25.49 -68.16 -32.60
CA ALA A 234 26.17 -68.62 -33.81
C ALA A 234 27.49 -69.36 -33.49
N GLN A 235 28.26 -68.89 -32.52
CA GLN A 235 29.48 -69.56 -32.06
C GLN A 235 29.20 -70.92 -31.41
N GLN A 236 28.18 -71.02 -30.56
CA GLN A 236 27.78 -72.27 -29.90
C GLN A 236 27.17 -73.28 -30.88
N ASN A 237 26.39 -72.81 -31.86
CA ASN A 237 25.86 -73.67 -32.91
C ASN A 237 26.97 -74.19 -33.83
N ASN A 238 27.97 -73.36 -34.14
CA ASN A 238 29.15 -73.79 -34.91
C ASN A 238 30.09 -74.72 -34.10
N SER A 239 30.04 -74.74 -32.76
CA SER A 239 30.81 -75.70 -31.95
C SER A 239 30.12 -77.07 -31.82
N SER A 240 28.91 -77.23 -32.35
CA SER A 240 28.17 -78.51 -32.38
C SER A 240 28.41 -79.35 -33.65
N ILE A 241 29.25 -78.88 -34.57
CA ILE A 241 29.70 -79.64 -35.76
C ILE A 241 31.17 -80.04 -35.56
N PRO A 242 31.47 -81.28 -35.16
CA PRO A 242 32.84 -81.78 -35.15
C PRO A 242 33.36 -81.88 -36.59
N GLY A 243 34.45 -81.19 -36.91
CA GLY A 243 35.34 -81.63 -37.99
C GLY A 243 35.29 -80.89 -39.32
N ARG A 244 35.27 -79.55 -39.34
CA ARG A 244 35.73 -78.78 -40.51
C ARG A 244 36.90 -77.87 -40.18
N TYR A 245 38.02 -78.48 -39.80
CA TYR A 245 39.32 -77.88 -40.06
C TYR A 245 39.68 -78.22 -41.51
N ASN A 246 40.01 -77.20 -42.32
CA ASN A 246 40.63 -77.43 -43.63
C ASN A 246 42.00 -78.09 -43.39
N PRO A 247 42.25 -79.32 -43.88
CA PRO A 247 43.61 -79.80 -43.98
C PRO A 247 44.27 -79.08 -45.15
N ASP A 248 45.58 -78.87 -45.05
CA ASP A 248 46.46 -78.31 -46.08
C ASP A 248 46.43 -76.78 -46.23
N VAL A 249 47.19 -76.14 -45.32
CA VAL A 249 48.04 -75.02 -45.71
C VAL A 249 49.47 -75.42 -45.30
N PHE A 250 50.24 -75.89 -46.28
CA PHE A 250 51.71 -75.93 -46.24
C PHE A 250 52.25 -74.59 -46.72
#